data_AF-A0A960B040-F1
#
_entry.id   AF-A0A960B040-F1
#
_cell.length_a   1.000
_cell.length_b   1.000
_cell.length_c   1.000
_cell.angle_alpha   90.00
_cell.angle_beta   90.00
_cell.angle_gamma   90.00
#
_symmetry.space_group_name_H-M   'P 1'
#
loop_
_entity.id
_entity.type
_entity.pdbx_description
1 polymer ?
#
loop_
_entity_poly.entity_id
_entity_poly.type
_entity_poly.pdbx_seq_one_letter_code
_entity_poly.pdbx_strand_id
1 'polypeptide(L)'
;MTSSSASPEFRYSDLLPTHGSNGTDETPWRLVTAEGVASFDATLPDGSTRTFLRVDQEAIRRLTEAAMHDIAHYLRPGHLTQLRRIIDDPEASGNDRFVALDLLKNVNISAGG
;
A
#
# COMPACT_ATOMS: atom_id res chain seq x y z
N MET A 1 -31.74 35.64 -35.88
CA MET A 1 -30.42 34.99 -35.75
C MET A 1 -30.17 34.73 -34.28
N THR A 2 -30.61 33.57 -33.77
CA THR A 2 -30.38 33.16 -32.38
C THR A 2 -29.07 32.38 -32.31
N SER A 3 -28.05 33.00 -31.71
CA SER A 3 -26.76 32.39 -31.43
C SER A 3 -26.95 31.26 -30.39
N SER A 4 -26.88 30.01 -30.84
CA SER A 4 -26.73 28.86 -29.94
C SER A 4 -25.31 28.90 -29.37
N SER A 5 -25.18 29.23 -28.09
CA SER A 5 -23.90 29.09 -27.38
C SER A 5 -23.65 27.60 -27.17
N ALA A 6 -22.69 27.03 -27.90
CA ALA A 6 -22.22 25.68 -27.66
C ALA A 6 -21.66 25.57 -26.24
N SER A 7 -22.20 24.67 -25.43
CA SER A 7 -21.65 24.36 -24.11
C SER A 7 -20.21 23.88 -24.23
N PRO A 8 -19.32 24.23 -23.28
CA PRO A 8 -17.93 23.80 -23.31
C PRO A 8 -17.82 22.26 -23.26
N GLU A 9 -16.79 21.73 -23.90
CA GLU A 9 -16.45 20.30 -23.89
C GLU A 9 -16.17 19.82 -22.46
N PHE A 10 -16.83 18.74 -22.04
CA PHE A 10 -16.58 18.12 -20.74
C PHE A 10 -15.22 17.41 -20.74
N ARG A 11 -14.39 17.69 -19.73
CA ARG A 11 -13.11 17.03 -19.50
C ARG A 11 -13.08 16.41 -18.12
N TYR A 12 -13.00 15.08 -18.09
CA TYR A 12 -12.85 14.33 -16.86
C TYR A 12 -11.39 14.40 -16.37
N SER A 13 -11.23 14.57 -15.06
CA SER A 13 -9.96 14.39 -14.36
C SER A 13 -10.26 13.67 -13.05
N ASP A 14 -9.44 12.68 -12.72
CA ASP A 14 -9.47 12.07 -11.40
C ASP A 14 -9.11 13.10 -10.32
N LEU A 15 -9.80 13.02 -9.18
CA LEU A 15 -9.52 13.88 -8.02
C LEU A 15 -8.21 13.50 -7.33
N LEU A 16 -7.94 12.19 -7.26
CA LEU A 16 -6.79 11.62 -6.57
C LEU A 16 -6.11 10.62 -7.52
N PRO A 17 -4.86 10.87 -7.94
CA PRO A 17 -4.11 9.91 -8.72
C PRO A 17 -3.85 8.62 -7.93
N THR A 18 -3.96 7.47 -8.58
CA THR A 18 -3.83 6.14 -7.94
C THR A 18 -2.40 5.62 -7.84
N HIS A 19 -1.44 6.35 -8.42
CA HIS A 19 -0.01 6.11 -8.20
C HIS A 19 0.46 6.78 -6.91
N GLY A 20 1.59 6.33 -6.35
CA GLY A 20 2.19 6.94 -5.15
C GLY A 20 2.33 8.47 -5.29
N SER A 21 2.53 9.19 -4.19
CA SER A 21 2.62 10.66 -4.15
C SER A 21 3.64 11.29 -5.12
N ASN A 22 4.50 10.46 -5.72
CA ASN A 22 5.61 10.73 -6.62
C ASN A 22 5.55 9.89 -7.92
N GLY A 23 4.42 9.25 -8.26
CA GLY A 23 4.22 8.56 -9.54
C GLY A 23 4.88 7.19 -9.69
N THR A 24 5.71 6.76 -8.73
CA THR A 24 6.44 5.49 -8.75
C THR A 24 6.00 4.63 -7.56
N ASP A 25 5.73 3.35 -7.79
CA ASP A 25 5.47 2.39 -6.71
C ASP A 25 6.80 1.89 -6.16
N GLU A 26 7.19 2.40 -4.98
CA GLU A 26 8.41 2.01 -4.28
C GLU A 26 8.15 0.90 -3.24
N THR A 27 6.90 0.41 -3.13
CA THR A 27 6.55 -0.58 -2.10
C THR A 27 7.00 -1.98 -2.53
N PRO A 28 7.94 -2.63 -1.81
CA PRO A 28 8.29 -4.02 -2.11
C PRO A 28 7.15 -4.95 -1.69
N TRP A 29 6.82 -5.92 -2.55
CA TRP A 29 5.77 -6.90 -2.31
C TRP A 29 6.34 -8.31 -2.11
N ARG A 30 5.71 -9.08 -1.22
CA ARG A 30 5.96 -10.51 -1.02
C ARG A 30 4.70 -11.28 -1.39
N LEU A 31 4.85 -12.37 -2.14
CA LEU A 31 3.74 -13.26 -2.43
C LEU A 31 3.30 -13.99 -1.14
N VAL A 32 2.04 -13.83 -0.76
CA VAL A 32 1.42 -14.56 0.36
C VAL A 32 0.94 -15.93 -0.10
N THR A 33 0.14 -15.97 -1.18
CA THR A 33 -0.35 -17.20 -1.81
C THR A 33 -0.85 -16.89 -3.23
N ALA A 34 -0.85 -17.91 -4.09
CA ALA A 34 -1.57 -17.90 -5.37
C ALA A 34 -2.83 -18.80 -5.35
N GLU A 35 -3.05 -19.54 -4.24
CA GLU A 35 -4.22 -20.38 -4.07
C GLU A 35 -5.50 -19.56 -3.91
N GLY A 36 -6.61 -20.06 -4.47
CA GLY A 36 -7.91 -19.37 -4.39
C GLY A 36 -8.03 -18.16 -5.31
N VAL A 37 -7.12 -17.99 -6.28
CA VAL A 37 -7.17 -16.93 -7.29
C VAL A 37 -7.14 -17.55 -8.68
N ALA A 38 -8.12 -17.24 -9.52
CA ALA A 38 -8.20 -17.74 -10.89
C ALA A 38 -8.86 -16.73 -11.83
N SER A 39 -8.34 -16.63 -13.05
CA SER A 39 -8.98 -15.84 -14.11
C SER A 39 -10.00 -16.66 -14.89
N PHE A 40 -11.07 -16.03 -15.34
CA PHE A 40 -12.05 -16.63 -16.25
C PHE A 40 -12.66 -15.56 -17.17
N ASP A 41 -13.07 -15.95 -18.37
CA ASP A 41 -13.74 -15.05 -19.31
C ASP A 41 -15.26 -15.18 -19.19
N ALA A 42 -15.97 -14.05 -19.28
CA ALA A 42 -17.43 -14.01 -19.30
C ALA A 42 -17.95 -13.04 -20.37
N THR A 43 -19.01 -13.46 -21.07
CA THR A 43 -19.74 -12.63 -22.03
C THR A 43 -20.74 -11.74 -21.30
N LEU A 44 -20.65 -10.44 -21.53
CA LEU A 44 -21.54 -9.42 -20.97
C LEU A 44 -22.84 -9.31 -21.79
N PRO A 45 -23.90 -8.67 -21.24
CA PRO A 45 -25.17 -8.48 -21.95
C PRO A 45 -25.06 -7.70 -23.26
N ASP A 46 -24.02 -6.90 -23.44
CA ASP A 46 -23.72 -6.15 -24.67
C ASP A 46 -23.02 -7.01 -25.74
N GLY A 47 -22.80 -8.30 -25.48
CA GLY A 47 -22.12 -9.24 -26.37
C GLY A 47 -20.60 -9.18 -26.30
N SER A 48 -20.01 -8.27 -25.51
CA SER A 48 -18.56 -8.20 -25.32
C SER A 48 -18.07 -9.30 -24.36
N THR A 49 -16.84 -9.78 -24.55
CA THR A 49 -16.19 -10.72 -23.62
C THR A 49 -15.16 -9.98 -22.77
N ARG A 50 -15.14 -10.23 -21.47
CA ARG A 50 -14.14 -9.68 -20.55
C ARG A 50 -13.56 -10.77 -19.66
N THR A 51 -12.28 -10.61 -19.31
CA THR A 51 -11.60 -11.43 -18.32
C THR A 51 -11.87 -10.89 -16.92
N PHE A 52 -12.29 -11.78 -16.03
CA PHE A 52 -12.56 -11.53 -14.62
C PHE A 52 -11.60 -12.32 -13.75
N LEU A 53 -11.42 -11.85 -12.51
CA LEU A 53 -10.68 -12.57 -11.47
C LEU A 53 -11.67 -13.10 -10.44
N ARG A 54 -11.69 -14.42 -10.25
CA ARG A 54 -12.37 -15.06 -9.13
C ARG A 54 -11.37 -15.16 -7.97
N VAL A 55 -11.78 -14.65 -6.81
CA VAL A 55 -11.00 -14.69 -5.58
C VAL A 55 -11.83 -15.37 -4.50
N ASP A 56 -11.32 -16.46 -3.96
CA ASP A 56 -11.96 -17.23 -2.91
C ASP A 56 -11.83 -16.50 -1.57
N GLN A 57 -12.83 -16.68 -0.69
CA GLN A 57 -12.83 -16.06 0.65
C GLN A 57 -11.61 -16.45 1.48
N GLU A 58 -11.12 -17.68 1.30
CA GLU A 58 -9.94 -18.21 1.99
C GLU A 58 -8.65 -17.45 1.60
N ALA A 59 -8.53 -16.99 0.35
CA ALA A 59 -7.39 -16.18 -0.08
C ALA A 59 -7.35 -14.83 0.66
N ILE A 60 -8.52 -14.20 0.84
CA ILE A 60 -8.66 -12.94 1.59
C ILE A 60 -8.36 -13.15 3.08
N ARG A 61 -8.85 -14.26 3.65
CA ARG A 61 -8.56 -14.62 5.05
C ARG A 61 -7.05 -14.75 5.30
N ARG A 62 -6.33 -15.51 4.45
CA ARG A 62 -4.87 -15.69 4.56
C ARG A 62 -4.10 -14.38 4.37
N LEU A 63 -4.50 -13.56 3.40
CA LEU A 63 -3.91 -12.24 3.21
C LEU A 63 -4.06 -11.38 4.47
N THR A 64 -5.25 -11.38 5.07
CA THR A 64 -5.55 -10.59 6.27
C THR A 64 -4.77 -11.09 7.48
N GLU A 65 -4.70 -12.40 7.68
CA GLU A 65 -3.92 -13.04 8.74
C GLU A 65 -2.43 -12.65 8.65
N ALA A 66 -1.84 -12.79 7.46
CA ALA A 66 -0.45 -12.41 7.22
C ALA A 66 -0.22 -10.90 7.43
N ALA A 67 -1.13 -10.05 6.94
CA ALA A 67 -1.01 -8.60 7.08
C ALA A 67 -1.11 -8.14 8.54
N MET A 68 -2.06 -8.70 9.30
CA MET A 68 -2.26 -8.36 10.71
C MET A 68 -1.11 -8.84 11.59
N HIS A 69 -0.55 -10.01 11.29
CA HIS A 69 0.70 -10.46 11.91
C HIS A 69 1.85 -9.50 11.57
N ASP A 70 2.11 -9.26 10.28
CA ASP A 70 3.29 -8.49 9.86
C ASP A 70 3.26 -7.04 10.36
N ILE A 71 2.07 -6.39 10.42
CA ILE A 71 1.95 -5.02 10.94
C ILE A 71 2.12 -4.92 12.47
N ALA A 72 1.85 -6.00 13.20
CA ALA A 72 2.02 -6.04 14.65
C ALA A 72 3.50 -6.22 15.06
N HIS A 73 4.29 -6.91 14.23
CA HIS A 73 5.65 -7.32 14.57
C HIS A 73 6.75 -6.56 13.81
N TYR A 74 6.46 -6.02 12.62
CA TYR A 74 7.44 -5.38 11.76
C TYR A 74 7.09 -3.93 11.41
N LEU A 75 8.12 -3.15 11.09
CA LEU A 75 7.99 -1.77 10.60
C LEU A 75 8.67 -1.60 9.24
N ARG A 76 8.23 -0.61 8.47
CA ARG A 76 8.83 -0.31 7.16
C ARG A 76 10.29 0.14 7.31
N PRO A 77 11.19 -0.23 6.37
CA PRO A 77 12.60 0.17 6.41
C PRO A 77 12.82 1.69 6.48
N GLY A 78 11.96 2.47 5.80
CA GLY A 78 12.02 3.92 5.82
C GLY A 78 11.79 4.52 7.21
N HIS A 79 10.93 3.92 8.03
CA HIS A 79 10.72 4.35 9.41
C HIS A 79 11.91 3.98 10.31
N LEU A 80 12.43 2.76 10.19
CA LEU A 80 13.61 2.31 10.95
C LEU A 80 14.85 3.17 10.65
N THR A 81 14.99 3.59 9.38
CA THR A 81 16.05 4.51 8.97
C THR A 81 15.92 5.88 9.63
N GLN A 82 14.69 6.38 9.85
CA GLN A 82 14.48 7.64 10.57
C GLN A 82 14.93 7.52 12.03
N LEU A 83 14.58 6.42 12.73
CA LEU A 83 15.07 6.19 14.09
C LEU A 83 16.59 6.09 14.15
N ARG A 84 17.23 5.44 13.18
CA ARG A 84 18.69 5.37 13.10
C ARG A 84 19.32 6.76 12.91
N ARG A 85 18.74 7.60 12.05
CA ARG A 85 19.23 8.97 11.82
C ARG A 85 19.25 9.79 13.12
N ILE A 86 18.22 9.66 13.98
CA ILE A 86 18.19 10.34 15.29
C ILE A 86 19.39 9.93 16.15
N ILE A 87 19.79 8.65 16.11
CA ILE A 87 20.93 8.14 16.88
C ILE A 87 22.25 8.72 16.39
N ASP A 88 22.39 8.90 15.08
CA ASP A 88 23.62 9.38 14.43
C ASP A 88 23.76 10.91 14.44
N ASP A 89 22.65 11.63 14.55
CA ASP A 89 22.60 13.09 14.41
C ASP A 89 23.31 13.80 15.58
N PRO A 90 24.44 14.52 15.34
CA PRO A 90 25.15 15.26 16.38
C PRO A 90 24.31 16.35 17.07
N GLU A 91 23.24 16.83 16.43
CA GLU A 91 22.34 17.84 17.00
C GLU A 91 21.21 17.24 17.85
N ALA A 92 21.00 15.91 17.78
CA ALA A 92 19.98 15.23 18.57
C ALA A 92 20.32 15.25 20.07
N SER A 93 19.31 15.56 20.90
CA SER A 93 19.48 15.61 22.34
C SER A 93 19.73 14.21 22.93
N GLY A 94 20.21 14.16 24.17
CA GLY A 94 20.37 12.89 24.89
C GLY A 94 19.04 12.12 25.03
N ASN A 95 17.92 12.83 25.18
CA ASN A 95 16.60 12.21 25.28
C ASN A 95 16.12 11.64 23.94
N ASP A 96 16.35 12.35 22.84
CA ASP A 96 15.97 11.86 21.50
C ASP A 96 16.68 10.55 21.18
N ARG A 97 18.00 10.50 21.44
CA ARG A 97 18.82 9.30 21.25
C ARG A 97 18.38 8.15 22.16
N PHE A 98 18.05 8.46 23.42
CA PHE A 98 17.56 7.46 24.37
C PHE A 98 16.23 6.84 23.91
N VAL A 99 15.25 7.66 23.56
CA VAL A 99 13.93 7.21 23.09
C VAL A 99 14.06 6.42 21.79
N ALA A 100 14.83 6.91 20.81
CA ALA A 100 15.03 6.22 19.55
C ALA A 100 15.68 4.83 19.74
N LEU A 101 16.65 4.73 20.64
CA LEU A 101 17.29 3.46 20.96
C LEU A 101 16.31 2.47 21.61
N ASP A 102 15.49 2.92 22.54
CA ASP A 102 14.50 2.06 23.21
C ASP A 102 13.39 1.60 22.26
N LEU A 103 12.95 2.46 21.34
CA LEU A 103 12.05 2.07 20.26
C LEU A 103 12.68 0.99 19.37
N LEU A 104 13.94 1.15 18.96
CA LEU A 104 14.62 0.12 18.15
C LEU A 104 14.78 -1.21 18.90
N LYS A 105 15.06 -1.18 20.20
CA LYS A 105 15.10 -2.41 21.02
C LYS A 105 13.71 -3.08 21.07
N ASN A 106 12.66 -2.29 21.28
CA ASN A 106 11.29 -2.81 21.31
C ASN A 106 10.93 -3.48 19.98
N VAL A 107 11.23 -2.82 18.85
CA VAL A 107 10.98 -3.39 17.52
C VAL A 107 11.76 -4.70 17.31
N ASN A 108 13.01 -4.78 17.77
CA ASN A 108 13.79 -6.02 17.68
C ASN A 108 13.19 -7.16 18.51
N ILE A 109 12.55 -6.86 19.64
CA ILE A 109 11.82 -7.85 20.45
C ILE A 109 10.53 -8.25 19.73
N SER A 110 9.74 -7.30 19.25
CA SER A 110 8.49 -7.55 18.52
C SER A 110 8.70 -8.41 17.28
N ALA A 111 9.82 -8.24 16.57
CA ALA A 111 10.18 -9.02 15.39
C ALA A 111 10.41 -10.52 15.66
N GLY A 112 10.43 -10.96 16.93
CA GLY A 112 10.51 -12.37 17.32
C GLY A 112 9.24 -13.18 17.04
N GLY A 113 8.10 -12.51 16.80
CA GLY A 113 6.79 -13.13 16.66
C GLY A 113 6.09 -13.41 17.99
#